data_AF-A0A090R0C2-F1
#
_entry.id   AF-A0A090R0C2-F1
#
_cell.length_a   1.000
_cell.length_b   1.000
_cell.length_c   1.000
_cell.angle_alpha   90.00
_cell.angle_beta   90.00
_cell.angle_gamma   90.00
#
_symmetry.space_group_name_H-M   'P 1'
#
loop_
_entity.id
_entity.type
_entity.pdbx_description
1 polymer ?
#
loop_
_entity_poly.entity_id
_entity_poly.type
_entity_poly.pdbx_seq_one_letter_code
_entity_poly.pdbx_strand_id
1 'polypeptide(L)'
;MSNLAMFCHQCSMAQSGGCGSSGKTQGTCGKDENLSRLQDIMIFGLKGLSAYRTHANDLGADTKAIDDVIAETLYFTLTNVNFSFDQHIAQLMKIGGAGSEVMSRLGEAHHNRLGVPTPVCVPQNKAEGKGILVTGHDLDLLERLLIATEGTGINVYTHSEMLPAHGYPELRKYSHLKGNVGKAWFDQKKLFQQWNGTIIVTTNCIVPPTGRADYADRLYSYGIVGIDNCRQLENDFAPIIEHTLSLPDIEGFDSDDTIMTGHNYKTILGLAPQILDAVNAGKIKQFFVVAGCDKPGKQNDYFRELALSIPQDCIILTSSCGKFRFNDHDFGTIPGTEIPRYLDLGQCNDSYGA
;
A
#
# COMPACT_ATOMS: atom_id res chain seq x y z
N MET A 1 4.09 20.40 19.60
CA MET A 1 5.27 21.03 18.96
C MET A 1 4.76 22.04 17.94
N SER A 2 4.35 23.20 18.46
CA SER A 2 3.85 24.34 17.69
C SER A 2 4.93 24.86 16.73
N ASN A 3 4.61 24.90 15.42
CA ASN A 3 5.27 25.59 14.31
C ASN A 3 6.76 25.93 14.47
N LEU A 4 7.62 24.91 14.51
CA LEU A 4 9.05 25.13 14.24
C LEU A 4 9.23 25.32 12.73
N ALA A 5 9.85 26.43 12.33
CA ALA A 5 10.11 26.69 10.91
C ALA A 5 11.12 25.69 10.31
N MET A 6 12.09 25.24 11.11
CA MET A 6 13.00 24.12 10.81
C MET A 6 13.37 23.32 12.06
N PHE A 7 13.89 22.10 11.87
CA PHE A 7 14.57 21.35 12.92
C PHE A 7 15.69 20.49 12.31
N CYS A 8 16.93 20.67 12.74
CA CYS A 8 18.06 19.86 12.27
C CYS A 8 19.12 19.68 13.36
N HIS A 9 19.52 18.43 13.62
CA HIS A 9 20.48 18.08 14.68
C HIS A 9 21.59 17.12 14.22
N GLN A 10 21.84 17.04 12.92
CA GLN A 10 22.72 16.00 12.35
C GLN A 10 24.23 16.24 12.55
N CYS A 11 24.66 17.42 13.00
CA CYS A 11 26.08 17.76 13.11
C CYS A 11 26.48 18.16 14.54
N SER A 12 27.76 18.03 14.85
CA SER A 12 28.33 18.38 16.16
C SER A 12 28.21 19.87 16.52
N MET A 13 28.03 20.75 15.53
CA MET A 13 27.84 22.19 15.73
C MET A 13 26.36 22.58 15.88
N ALA A 14 25.44 21.61 15.93
CA ALA A 14 24.04 21.90 16.18
C ALA A 14 23.89 22.62 17.53
N GLN A 15 22.99 23.60 17.58
CA GLN A 15 22.67 24.28 18.82
C GLN A 15 22.18 23.28 19.88
N SER A 16 22.34 23.59 21.15
CA SER A 16 21.77 22.78 22.23
C SER A 16 20.26 22.60 21.99
N GLY A 17 19.79 21.35 21.95
CA GLY A 17 18.40 21.01 21.59
C GLY A 17 18.11 20.91 20.09
N GLY A 18 19.08 21.13 19.20
CA GLY A 18 18.95 21.10 17.73
C GLY A 18 18.73 22.49 17.11
N CYS A 19 19.25 22.72 15.90
CA CYS A 19 18.99 23.96 15.17
C CYS A 19 17.49 24.11 14.91
N GLY A 20 16.94 25.30 15.18
CA GLY A 20 15.51 25.60 15.08
C GLY A 20 14.71 25.41 16.37
N SER A 21 15.25 24.68 17.36
CA SER A 21 14.56 24.44 18.65
C SER A 21 14.24 25.72 19.44
N SER A 22 15.02 26.79 19.25
CA SER A 22 14.80 28.09 19.86
C SER A 22 14.01 29.07 18.97
N GLY A 23 13.34 28.59 17.92
CA GLY A 23 12.59 29.41 16.96
C GLY A 23 13.44 30.11 15.89
N LYS A 24 14.73 29.77 15.77
CA LYS A 24 15.59 30.30 14.70
C LYS A 24 15.25 29.64 13.34
N THR A 25 15.37 30.41 12.28
CA THR A 25 15.08 30.01 10.90
C THR A 25 16.34 29.60 10.11
N GLN A 26 17.49 29.52 10.78
CA GLN A 26 18.77 29.15 10.18
C GLN A 26 19.62 28.34 11.18
N GLY A 27 20.23 27.26 10.68
CA GLY A 27 21.17 26.45 11.44
C GLY A 27 22.56 27.08 11.56
N THR A 28 23.37 26.59 12.50
CA THR A 28 24.75 27.08 12.72
C THR A 28 25.62 26.98 11.46
N CYS A 29 25.36 26.00 10.59
CA CYS A 29 26.07 25.82 9.32
C CYS A 29 25.61 26.77 8.20
N GLY A 30 24.63 27.62 8.45
CA GLY A 30 24.08 28.55 7.46
C GLY A 30 22.88 28.01 6.66
N LYS A 31 22.51 26.73 6.80
CA LYS A 31 21.31 26.15 6.16
C LYS A 31 20.06 26.82 6.72
N ASP A 32 19.28 27.48 5.85
CA ASP A 32 18.01 28.11 6.22
C ASP A 32 16.86 27.09 6.33
N GLU A 33 15.71 27.60 6.76
CA GLU A 33 14.51 26.80 6.94
C GLU A 33 13.98 26.17 5.66
N ASN A 34 14.03 26.87 4.53
CA ASN A 34 13.54 26.36 3.26
C ASN A 34 14.37 25.16 2.82
N LEU A 35 15.70 25.32 2.80
CA LEU A 35 16.61 24.24 2.45
C LEU A 35 16.51 23.07 3.43
N SER A 36 16.35 23.35 4.73
CA SER A 36 16.13 22.29 5.72
C SER A 36 14.86 21.49 5.41
N ARG A 37 13.77 22.15 5.04
CA ARG A 37 12.50 21.50 4.72
C ARG A 37 12.55 20.73 3.41
N LEU A 38 13.24 21.25 2.39
CA LEU A 38 13.46 20.51 1.16
C LEU A 38 14.26 19.23 1.41
N GLN A 39 15.29 19.27 2.26
CA GLN A 39 16.04 18.07 2.66
C GLN A 39 15.18 17.10 3.48
N ASP A 40 14.30 17.58 4.37
CA ASP A 40 13.33 16.71 5.07
C ASP A 40 12.40 15.98 4.07
N ILE A 41 11.91 16.69 3.03
CA ILE A 41 11.07 16.12 1.97
C ILE A 41 11.86 15.09 1.16
N MET A 42 13.15 15.33 0.87
CA MET A 42 14.00 14.34 0.19
C MET A 42 14.08 13.05 1.01
N ILE A 43 14.38 13.13 2.31
CA ILE A 43 14.42 11.96 3.18
C ILE A 43 13.06 11.24 3.23
N PHE A 44 11.95 11.97 3.21
CA PHE A 44 10.63 11.38 3.09
C PHE A 44 10.43 10.63 1.77
N GLY A 45 10.82 11.23 0.64
CA GLY A 45 10.76 10.59 -0.68
C GLY A 45 11.63 9.33 -0.76
N LEU A 46 12.82 9.34 -0.16
CA LEU A 46 13.71 8.17 -0.12
C LEU A 46 13.10 6.97 0.63
N LYS A 47 12.25 7.20 1.64
CA LYS A 47 11.51 6.11 2.29
C LYS A 47 10.53 5.44 1.32
N GLY A 48 9.83 6.24 0.49
CA GLY A 48 8.95 5.74 -0.55
C GLY A 48 9.71 4.95 -1.62
N LEU A 49 10.83 5.48 -2.11
CA LEU A 49 11.71 4.76 -3.05
C LEU A 49 12.17 3.43 -2.46
N SER A 50 12.64 3.44 -1.20
CA SER A 50 13.14 2.25 -0.52
C SER A 50 12.07 1.16 -0.38
N ALA A 51 10.82 1.54 -0.09
CA ALA A 51 9.70 0.61 0.02
C ALA A 51 9.49 -0.16 -1.29
N TYR A 52 9.23 0.54 -2.40
CA TYR A 52 9.00 -0.12 -3.69
C TYR A 52 10.23 -0.81 -4.25
N ARG A 53 11.42 -0.22 -4.05
CA ARG A 53 12.71 -0.81 -4.45
C ARG A 53 12.93 -2.17 -3.78
N THR A 54 12.58 -2.30 -2.50
CA THR A 54 12.74 -3.55 -1.75
C THR A 54 11.94 -4.66 -2.41
N HIS A 55 10.64 -4.45 -2.62
CA HIS A 55 9.77 -5.42 -3.31
C HIS A 55 10.21 -5.73 -4.73
N ALA A 56 10.60 -4.71 -5.50
CA ALA A 56 11.06 -4.90 -6.87
C ALA A 56 12.32 -5.78 -6.91
N ASN A 57 13.25 -5.57 -5.97
CA ASN A 57 14.47 -6.37 -5.85
C ASN A 57 14.19 -7.81 -5.39
N ASP A 58 13.23 -8.02 -4.50
CA ASP A 58 12.85 -9.37 -4.05
C ASP A 58 12.28 -10.21 -5.21
N LEU A 59 11.67 -9.55 -6.19
CA LEU A 59 11.22 -10.15 -7.45
C LEU A 59 12.31 -10.22 -8.55
N GLY A 60 13.54 -9.80 -8.25
CA GLY A 60 14.68 -9.83 -9.17
C GLY A 60 14.71 -8.71 -10.21
N ALA A 61 13.92 -7.65 -10.04
CA ALA A 61 13.98 -6.49 -10.94
C ALA A 61 15.28 -5.69 -10.74
N ASP A 62 15.83 -5.16 -11.84
CA ASP A 62 16.97 -4.25 -11.76
C ASP A 62 16.56 -2.92 -11.11
N THR A 63 17.18 -2.62 -9.97
CA THR A 63 16.91 -1.44 -9.16
C THR A 63 18.12 -0.53 -9.02
N LYS A 64 19.21 -0.78 -9.76
CA LYS A 64 20.47 -0.04 -9.60
C LYS A 64 20.31 1.47 -9.77
N ALA A 65 19.53 1.91 -10.75
CA ALA A 65 19.27 3.33 -10.97
C ALA A 65 18.57 4.00 -9.76
N ILE A 66 17.71 3.25 -9.06
CA ILE A 66 17.03 3.72 -7.85
C ILE A 66 18.00 3.78 -6.67
N ASP A 67 18.88 2.78 -6.54
CA ASP A 67 19.93 2.75 -5.53
C ASP A 67 20.89 3.93 -5.66
N ASP A 68 21.29 4.26 -6.90
CA ASP A 68 22.13 5.41 -7.19
C ASP A 68 21.45 6.73 -6.75
N VAL A 69 20.14 6.89 -7.03
CA VAL A 69 19.36 8.06 -6.59
C VAL A 69 19.27 8.14 -5.06
N ILE A 70 19.05 7.02 -4.38
CA ILE A 70 18.98 6.97 -2.91
C ILE A 70 20.33 7.38 -2.31
N ALA A 71 21.42 6.77 -2.76
CA ALA A 71 22.76 7.05 -2.24
C ALA A 71 23.19 8.51 -2.50
N GLU A 72 22.97 9.00 -3.72
CA GLU A 72 23.27 10.38 -4.10
C GLU A 72 22.47 11.38 -3.25
N THR A 73 21.18 11.14 -3.06
CA THR A 73 20.32 12.03 -2.25
C THR A 73 20.74 12.05 -0.79
N LEU A 74 21.08 10.90 -0.21
CA LEU A 74 21.60 10.86 1.17
C LEU A 74 22.85 11.72 1.31
N TYR A 75 23.81 11.58 0.39
CA TYR A 75 25.00 12.41 0.40
C TYR A 75 24.68 13.91 0.17
N PHE A 76 23.74 14.21 -0.73
CA PHE A 76 23.26 15.57 -0.99
C PHE A 76 22.74 16.28 0.28
N THR A 77 22.09 15.54 1.18
CA THR A 77 21.53 16.08 2.44
C THR A 77 22.55 16.19 3.59
N LEU A 78 23.78 15.71 3.40
CA LEU A 78 24.82 15.74 4.43
C LEU A 78 25.26 17.19 4.74
N THR A 79 25.71 17.40 5.98
CA THR A 79 26.20 18.70 6.45
C THR A 79 27.27 19.27 5.52
N ASN A 80 27.07 20.53 5.11
CA ASN A 80 27.97 21.31 4.26
C ASN A 80 28.18 20.78 2.83
N VAL A 81 27.24 19.98 2.30
CA VAL A 81 27.30 19.50 0.91
C VAL A 81 26.60 20.45 -0.06
N ASN A 82 25.33 20.79 0.18
CA ASN A 82 24.55 21.60 -0.76
C ASN A 82 23.71 22.69 -0.07
N PHE A 83 23.75 23.91 -0.62
CA PHE A 83 22.94 25.05 -0.19
C PHE A 83 22.26 25.79 -1.37
N SER A 84 22.24 25.20 -2.57
CA SER A 84 21.60 25.78 -3.75
C SER A 84 20.13 25.39 -3.81
N PHE A 85 19.24 26.38 -3.75
CA PHE A 85 17.80 26.14 -3.84
C PHE A 85 17.41 25.39 -5.11
N ASP A 86 17.88 25.84 -6.27
CA ASP A 86 17.56 25.22 -7.58
C ASP A 86 18.04 23.76 -7.64
N GLN A 87 19.20 23.45 -7.07
CA GLN A 87 19.68 22.07 -7.01
C GLN A 87 18.84 21.21 -6.06
N HIS A 88 18.28 21.78 -4.98
CA HIS A 88 17.35 21.04 -4.13
C HIS A 88 16.04 20.72 -4.86
N ILE A 89 15.51 21.67 -5.64
CA ILE A 89 14.34 21.43 -6.49
C ILE A 89 14.64 20.35 -7.54
N ALA A 90 15.78 20.44 -8.22
CA ALA A 90 16.19 19.43 -9.20
C ALA A 90 16.34 18.03 -8.57
N GLN A 91 16.91 17.93 -7.37
CA GLN A 91 17.04 16.67 -6.65
C GLN A 91 15.67 16.08 -6.27
N LEU A 92 14.72 16.92 -5.84
CA LEU A 92 13.35 16.48 -5.56
C LEU A 92 12.64 15.96 -6.83
N MET A 93 12.82 16.64 -7.97
CA MET A 93 12.27 16.16 -9.24
C MET A 93 12.91 14.83 -9.66
N LYS A 94 14.21 14.64 -9.41
CA LYS A 94 14.91 13.37 -9.63
C LYS A 94 14.35 12.23 -8.77
N ILE A 95 14.08 12.50 -7.49
CA ILE A 95 13.41 11.54 -6.59
C ILE A 95 12.01 11.19 -7.11
N GLY A 96 11.24 12.19 -7.57
CA GLY A 96 9.92 11.97 -8.15
C GLY A 96 9.96 11.08 -9.40
N GLY A 97 10.88 11.35 -10.32
CA GLY A 97 11.11 10.51 -11.51
C GLY A 97 11.50 9.07 -11.16
N ALA A 98 12.42 8.90 -10.20
CA ALA A 98 12.79 7.58 -9.69
C ALA A 98 11.60 6.85 -9.03
N GLY A 99 10.68 7.59 -8.40
CA GLY A 99 9.45 7.06 -7.83
C GLY A 99 8.54 6.45 -8.88
N SER A 100 8.27 7.19 -9.97
CA SER A 100 7.51 6.66 -11.10
C SER A 100 8.19 5.44 -11.75
N GLU A 101 9.51 5.49 -11.90
CA GLU A 101 10.28 4.39 -12.48
C GLU A 101 10.20 3.12 -11.64
N VAL A 102 10.43 3.20 -10.32
CA VAL A 102 10.42 2.02 -9.46
C VAL A 102 9.02 1.40 -9.34
N MET A 103 7.95 2.22 -9.33
CA MET A 103 6.58 1.71 -9.34
C MET A 103 6.27 0.96 -10.63
N SER A 104 6.70 1.49 -11.79
CA SER A 104 6.55 0.79 -13.07
C SER A 104 7.33 -0.52 -13.11
N ARG A 105 8.59 -0.53 -12.63
CA ARG A 105 9.42 -1.75 -12.56
C ARG A 105 8.80 -2.81 -11.66
N LEU A 106 8.26 -2.41 -10.50
CA LEU A 106 7.55 -3.30 -9.59
C LEU A 106 6.28 -3.87 -10.23
N GLY A 107 5.48 -3.02 -10.89
CA GLY A 107 4.28 -3.45 -11.62
C GLY A 107 4.60 -4.49 -12.70
N GLU A 108 5.63 -4.24 -13.51
CA GLU A 108 6.07 -5.21 -14.53
C GLU A 108 6.59 -6.51 -13.91
N ALA A 109 7.34 -6.44 -12.79
CA ALA A 109 7.79 -7.62 -12.08
C ALA A 109 6.62 -8.47 -11.58
N HIS A 110 5.59 -7.84 -11.00
CA HIS A 110 4.34 -8.52 -10.64
C HIS A 110 3.65 -9.13 -11.86
N HIS A 111 3.49 -8.39 -12.95
CA HIS A 111 2.79 -8.91 -14.14
C HIS A 111 3.49 -10.09 -14.78
N ASN A 112 4.83 -10.04 -14.88
CA ASN A 112 5.62 -11.11 -15.46
C ASN A 112 5.54 -12.40 -14.64
N ARG A 113 5.45 -12.28 -13.31
CA ARG A 113 5.40 -13.43 -12.41
C ARG A 113 3.99 -13.96 -12.18
N LEU A 114 3.03 -13.06 -11.96
CA LEU A 114 1.71 -13.38 -11.42
C LEU A 114 0.57 -13.19 -12.44
N GLY A 115 0.90 -12.70 -13.64
CA GLY A 115 -0.05 -12.31 -14.68
C GLY A 115 -0.59 -10.89 -14.49
N VAL A 116 -1.23 -10.36 -15.53
CA VAL A 116 -1.90 -9.04 -15.46
C VAL A 116 -3.21 -9.19 -14.67
N PRO A 117 -3.46 -8.34 -13.65
CA PRO A 117 -4.70 -8.41 -12.90
C PRO A 117 -5.93 -8.20 -13.77
N THR A 118 -6.98 -9.00 -13.57
CA THR A 118 -8.29 -8.83 -14.24
C THR A 118 -9.40 -8.60 -13.22
N PRO A 119 -10.51 -7.93 -13.61
CA PRO A 119 -11.57 -7.57 -12.68
C PRO A 119 -12.17 -8.82 -12.03
N VAL A 120 -12.40 -8.74 -10.72
CA VAL A 120 -12.96 -9.84 -9.92
C VAL A 120 -13.76 -9.27 -8.74
N CYS A 121 -14.89 -9.92 -8.42
CA CYS A 121 -15.62 -9.69 -7.17
C CYS A 121 -15.06 -10.61 -6.09
N VAL A 122 -14.69 -10.03 -4.96
CA VAL A 122 -14.04 -10.71 -3.84
C VAL A 122 -15.00 -10.73 -2.66
N PRO A 123 -15.27 -11.89 -2.04
CA PRO A 123 -16.02 -11.96 -0.78
C PRO A 123 -15.36 -11.09 0.30
N GLN A 124 -16.17 -10.30 0.99
CA GLN A 124 -15.72 -9.34 1.98
C GLN A 124 -16.27 -9.71 3.36
N ASN A 125 -15.40 -9.90 4.35
CA ASN A 125 -15.79 -10.31 5.71
C ASN A 125 -16.58 -11.63 5.80
N LYS A 126 -16.28 -12.58 4.91
CA LYS A 126 -16.77 -13.96 4.96
C LYS A 126 -15.57 -14.90 5.15
N ALA A 127 -15.48 -15.56 6.30
CA ALA A 127 -14.34 -16.40 6.63
C ALA A 127 -14.72 -17.61 7.51
N GLU A 128 -14.02 -18.72 7.31
CA GLU A 128 -14.37 -20.02 7.88
C GLU A 128 -13.14 -20.93 8.05
N GLY A 129 -13.26 -21.96 8.89
CA GLY A 129 -12.26 -23.03 9.05
C GLY A 129 -10.94 -22.54 9.64
N LYS A 130 -9.83 -23.22 9.35
CA LYS A 130 -8.49 -22.76 9.74
C LYS A 130 -8.06 -21.62 8.83
N GLY A 131 -7.58 -20.51 9.39
CA GLY A 131 -7.36 -19.28 8.64
C GLY A 131 -6.01 -18.61 8.89
N ILE A 132 -5.36 -18.15 7.81
CA ILE A 132 -4.24 -17.19 7.87
C ILE A 132 -4.70 -15.87 7.25
N LEU A 133 -4.56 -14.77 7.99
CA LEU A 133 -4.83 -13.43 7.49
C LEU A 133 -3.52 -12.74 7.09
N VAL A 134 -3.39 -12.33 5.83
CA VAL A 134 -2.20 -11.67 5.30
C VAL A 134 -2.46 -10.19 5.06
N THR A 135 -1.62 -9.33 5.62
CA THR A 135 -1.67 -7.87 5.45
C THR A 135 -0.33 -7.32 4.98
N GLY A 136 -0.35 -6.10 4.43
CA GLY A 136 0.81 -5.43 3.85
C GLY A 136 0.73 -5.46 2.33
N HIS A 137 1.85 -5.66 1.63
CA HIS A 137 1.91 -5.55 0.17
C HIS A 137 2.61 -6.71 -0.54
N ASP A 138 3.27 -7.62 0.20
CA ASP A 138 4.18 -8.60 -0.41
C ASP A 138 3.42 -9.76 -1.10
N LEU A 139 3.35 -9.69 -2.43
CA LEU A 139 2.72 -10.71 -3.26
C LEU A 139 3.61 -11.95 -3.48
N ASP A 140 4.94 -11.83 -3.38
CA ASP A 140 5.84 -13.01 -3.46
C ASP A 140 5.66 -13.90 -2.25
N LEU A 141 5.62 -13.31 -1.05
CA LEU A 141 5.33 -14.06 0.17
C LEU A 141 3.97 -14.73 0.10
N LEU A 142 2.94 -14.02 -0.38
CA LEU A 142 1.60 -14.59 -0.51
C LEU A 142 1.59 -15.79 -1.45
N GLU A 143 2.26 -15.72 -2.61
CA GLU A 143 2.36 -16.86 -3.52
C GLU A 143 3.02 -18.07 -2.85
N ARG A 144 4.16 -17.86 -2.18
CA ARG A 144 4.90 -18.92 -1.49
C ARG A 144 4.07 -19.53 -0.34
N LEU A 145 3.30 -18.71 0.37
CA LEU A 145 2.38 -19.17 1.40
C LEU A 145 1.26 -20.02 0.79
N LEU A 146 0.66 -19.59 -0.31
CA LEU A 146 -0.42 -20.33 -0.99
C LEU A 146 0.06 -21.69 -1.46
N ILE A 147 1.28 -21.78 -2.02
CA ILE A 147 1.94 -23.05 -2.37
C ILE A 147 2.13 -23.92 -1.13
N ALA A 148 2.67 -23.36 -0.04
CA ALA A 148 2.98 -24.13 1.17
C ALA A 148 1.73 -24.62 1.92
N THR A 149 0.60 -23.91 1.77
CA THR A 149 -0.66 -24.23 2.45
C THR A 149 -1.63 -25.06 1.60
N GLU A 150 -1.29 -25.35 0.35
CA GLU A 150 -2.13 -26.16 -0.53
C GLU A 150 -2.31 -27.59 0.04
N GLY A 151 -3.57 -28.03 0.13
CA GLY A 151 -3.92 -29.35 0.66
C GLY A 151 -3.83 -29.50 2.20
N THR A 152 -3.45 -28.44 2.93
CA THR A 152 -3.34 -28.47 4.41
C THR A 152 -4.68 -28.31 5.14
N GLY A 153 -5.73 -27.88 4.45
CA GLY A 153 -7.01 -27.50 5.05
C GLY A 153 -7.05 -26.08 5.63
N ILE A 154 -6.00 -25.29 5.43
CA ILE A 154 -5.94 -23.87 5.82
C ILE A 154 -6.44 -22.98 4.68
N ASN A 155 -7.37 -22.08 4.99
CA ASN A 155 -7.79 -20.97 4.15
C ASN A 155 -6.89 -19.75 4.36
N VAL A 156 -6.59 -19.02 3.28
CA VAL A 156 -5.82 -17.79 3.27
C VAL A 156 -6.74 -16.61 2.92
N TYR A 157 -6.62 -15.53 3.69
CA TYR A 157 -7.42 -14.32 3.55
C TYR A 157 -6.51 -13.10 3.43
N THR A 158 -6.95 -12.09 2.69
CA THR A 158 -6.24 -10.82 2.54
C THR A 158 -6.82 -9.75 3.46
N HIS A 159 -6.02 -8.76 3.81
CA HIS A 159 -6.45 -7.56 4.53
C HIS A 159 -5.79 -6.32 3.94
N SER A 160 -6.55 -5.21 3.92
CA SER A 160 -6.09 -3.90 3.45
C SER A 160 -5.42 -3.94 2.07
N GLU A 161 -4.11 -3.68 1.98
CA GLU A 161 -3.37 -3.57 0.72
C GLU A 161 -3.09 -4.92 0.05
N MET A 162 -3.50 -6.03 0.66
CA MET A 162 -3.44 -7.35 0.02
C MET A 162 -4.69 -7.66 -0.82
N LEU A 163 -5.77 -6.87 -0.76
CA LEU A 163 -6.97 -7.06 -1.59
C LEU A 163 -6.65 -7.25 -3.09
N PRO A 164 -5.76 -6.44 -3.72
CA PRO A 164 -5.47 -6.57 -5.14
C PRO A 164 -4.88 -7.92 -5.56
N ALA A 165 -4.36 -8.73 -4.62
CA ALA A 165 -3.87 -10.08 -4.89
C ALA A 165 -4.90 -10.94 -5.63
N HIS A 166 -6.18 -10.76 -5.34
CA HIS A 166 -7.28 -11.50 -5.98
C HIS A 166 -7.42 -11.21 -7.47
N GLY A 167 -6.93 -10.06 -7.95
CA GLY A 167 -6.93 -9.73 -9.37
C GLY A 167 -5.93 -10.55 -10.19
N TYR A 168 -4.83 -10.99 -9.57
CA TYR A 168 -3.74 -11.70 -10.25
C TYR A 168 -4.12 -13.16 -10.58
N PRO A 169 -4.08 -13.58 -11.86
CA PRO A 169 -4.45 -14.93 -12.28
C PRO A 169 -3.68 -16.05 -11.55
N GLU A 170 -2.38 -15.88 -11.35
CA GLU A 170 -1.55 -16.93 -10.72
C GLU A 170 -1.77 -17.05 -9.20
N LEU A 171 -2.31 -16.02 -8.56
CA LEU A 171 -2.68 -16.09 -7.13
C LEU A 171 -4.10 -16.61 -6.94
N ARG A 172 -5.07 -16.13 -7.72
CA ARG A 172 -6.47 -16.50 -7.54
C ARG A 172 -6.82 -17.92 -8.00
N LYS A 173 -5.90 -18.60 -8.69
CA LYS A 173 -6.07 -20.03 -9.05
C LYS A 173 -6.13 -20.95 -7.83
N TYR A 174 -5.57 -20.52 -6.70
CA TYR A 174 -5.58 -21.28 -5.45
C TYR A 174 -6.95 -21.16 -4.77
N SER A 175 -7.72 -22.24 -4.75
CA SER A 175 -9.11 -22.26 -4.23
C SER A 175 -9.25 -21.97 -2.71
N HIS A 176 -8.13 -22.03 -1.97
CA HIS A 176 -8.05 -21.67 -0.56
C HIS A 176 -7.64 -20.20 -0.33
N LEU A 177 -7.37 -19.41 -1.37
CA LEU A 177 -7.39 -17.94 -1.28
C LEU A 177 -8.85 -17.47 -1.33
N LYS A 178 -9.47 -17.23 -0.16
CA LYS A 178 -10.93 -17.17 -0.04
C LYS A 178 -11.56 -15.79 -0.23
N GLY A 179 -10.94 -14.75 0.30
CA GLY A 179 -11.53 -13.41 0.29
C GLY A 179 -10.71 -12.37 1.03
N ASN A 180 -11.31 -11.21 1.22
CA ASN A 180 -10.73 -10.11 1.97
C ASN A 180 -11.50 -9.88 3.28
N VAL A 181 -10.79 -9.55 4.35
CA VAL A 181 -11.37 -9.31 5.67
C VAL A 181 -10.88 -7.97 6.20
N GLY A 182 -11.80 -7.17 6.74
CA GLY A 182 -11.52 -5.83 7.25
C GLY A 182 -11.43 -4.76 6.16
N LYS A 183 -10.94 -3.58 6.55
CA LYS A 183 -10.89 -2.38 5.73
C LYS A 183 -9.44 -1.94 5.50
N ALA A 184 -9.17 -0.64 5.54
CA ALA A 184 -7.84 -0.08 5.57
C ALA A 184 -7.16 -0.38 6.91
N TRP A 185 -5.83 -0.37 6.90
CA TRP A 185 -4.95 -0.77 7.99
C TRP A 185 -5.35 -0.40 9.43
N PHE A 186 -6.02 0.72 9.69
CA PHE A 186 -6.26 1.17 11.06
C PHE A 186 -7.38 0.45 11.80
N ASP A 187 -8.20 -0.37 11.14
CA ASP A 187 -9.17 -1.23 11.82
C ASP A 187 -8.54 -2.50 12.42
N GLN A 188 -7.27 -2.76 12.08
CA GLN A 188 -6.55 -3.99 12.42
C GLN A 188 -6.59 -4.36 13.90
N LYS A 189 -6.62 -3.40 14.84
CA LYS A 189 -6.67 -3.74 16.28
C LYS A 189 -7.94 -4.48 16.63
N LYS A 190 -9.08 -4.05 16.09
CA LYS A 190 -10.37 -4.70 16.32
C LYS A 190 -10.44 -5.99 15.52
N LEU A 191 -9.99 -5.96 14.28
CA LEU A 191 -10.00 -7.13 13.40
C LEU A 191 -9.14 -8.27 13.96
N PHE A 192 -7.88 -8.00 14.30
CA PHE A 192 -6.94 -9.01 14.78
C PHE A 192 -7.40 -9.63 16.10
N GLN A 193 -8.02 -8.83 16.96
CA GLN A 193 -8.67 -9.31 18.19
C GLN A 193 -9.84 -10.28 17.91
N GLN A 194 -10.57 -10.09 16.82
CA GLN A 194 -11.71 -10.93 16.43
C GLN A 194 -11.32 -12.14 15.58
N TRP A 195 -10.26 -12.02 14.79
CA TRP A 195 -9.70 -13.11 14.01
C TRP A 195 -9.24 -14.22 14.94
N ASN A 196 -9.51 -15.51 14.72
CA ASN A 196 -9.01 -16.57 15.62
C ASN A 196 -7.70 -17.23 15.12
N GLY A 197 -7.37 -17.06 13.84
CA GLY A 197 -6.23 -17.68 13.19
C GLY A 197 -4.93 -16.91 13.33
N THR A 198 -3.91 -17.32 12.58
CA THR A 198 -2.64 -16.58 12.51
C THR A 198 -2.75 -15.38 11.58
N ILE A 199 -1.88 -14.39 11.80
CA ILE A 199 -1.84 -13.14 11.05
C ILE A 199 -0.40 -12.91 10.59
N ILE A 200 -0.20 -12.67 9.31
CA ILE A 200 1.11 -12.33 8.74
C ILE A 200 1.11 -10.86 8.32
N VAL A 201 2.09 -10.11 8.80
CA VAL A 201 2.32 -8.72 8.48
C VAL A 201 3.57 -8.61 7.62
N THR A 202 3.37 -8.41 6.33
CA THR A 202 4.44 -8.42 5.33
C THR A 202 5.19 -7.09 5.23
N THR A 203 4.49 -5.99 5.47
CA THR A 203 5.00 -4.61 5.39
C THR A 203 4.26 -3.72 6.39
N ASN A 204 4.45 -2.40 6.31
CA ASN A 204 3.50 -1.46 6.89
C ASN A 204 2.08 -1.64 6.29
N CYS A 205 1.01 -1.22 6.96
CA CYS A 205 0.98 -0.55 8.25
C CYS A 205 0.62 -1.53 9.37
N ILE A 206 1.48 -1.58 10.37
CA ILE A 206 1.24 -2.30 11.61
C ILE A 206 1.03 -1.32 12.75
N VAL A 207 -0.01 -1.55 13.54
CA VAL A 207 -0.19 -0.82 14.80
C VAL A 207 0.20 -1.73 15.94
N PRO A 208 1.20 -1.35 16.77
CA PRO A 208 1.63 -2.17 17.89
C PRO A 208 0.43 -2.64 18.75
N PRO A 209 0.39 -3.93 19.09
CA PRO A 209 -0.56 -4.45 20.05
C PRO A 209 -0.50 -3.64 21.35
N THR A 210 -1.65 -3.37 21.96
CA THR A 210 -1.67 -2.75 23.29
C THR A 210 -1.57 -3.85 24.35
N GLY A 211 -1.30 -3.51 25.62
CA GLY A 211 -1.28 -4.50 26.70
C GLY A 211 -2.62 -5.23 26.97
N ARG A 212 -3.68 -4.94 26.20
CA ARG A 212 -4.97 -5.64 26.24
C ARG A 212 -5.16 -6.59 25.05
N ALA A 213 -4.24 -6.62 24.10
CA ALA A 213 -4.31 -7.48 22.94
C ALA A 213 -3.98 -8.93 23.34
N ASP A 214 -4.79 -9.88 22.88
CA ASP A 214 -4.61 -11.33 23.09
C ASP A 214 -4.25 -12.07 21.79
N TYR A 215 -3.77 -11.34 20.78
CA TYR A 215 -3.43 -11.88 19.47
C TYR A 215 -1.94 -11.82 19.14
N ALA A 216 -1.11 -11.34 20.07
CA ALA A 216 0.33 -11.16 19.83
C ALA A 216 1.05 -12.50 19.58
N ASP A 217 0.61 -13.57 20.23
CA ASP A 217 1.16 -14.92 20.12
C ASP A 217 0.94 -15.56 18.74
N ARG A 218 -0.10 -15.11 18.02
CA ARG A 218 -0.49 -15.54 16.66
C ARG A 218 -0.25 -14.48 15.58
N LEU A 219 0.48 -13.43 15.93
CA LEU A 219 0.96 -12.40 15.00
C LEU A 219 2.38 -12.73 14.53
N TYR A 220 2.58 -12.67 13.21
CA TYR A 220 3.84 -12.91 12.55
C TYR A 220 4.30 -11.67 11.78
N SER A 221 5.52 -11.20 12.02
CA SER A 221 6.18 -10.22 11.16
C SER A 221 6.99 -10.92 10.07
N TYR A 222 7.13 -10.28 8.92
CA TYR A 222 8.00 -10.75 7.84
C TYR A 222 8.95 -9.64 7.37
N GLY A 223 10.12 -10.04 6.88
CA GLY A 223 11.15 -9.12 6.40
C GLY A 223 11.56 -8.11 7.48
N ILE A 224 11.54 -6.82 7.12
CA ILE A 224 11.97 -5.72 7.99
C ILE A 224 10.88 -5.26 8.99
N VAL A 225 9.67 -5.82 8.92
CA VAL A 225 8.62 -5.51 9.90
C VAL A 225 9.05 -6.00 11.27
N GLY A 226 8.91 -5.13 12.28
CA GLY A 226 9.25 -5.47 13.67
C GLY A 226 8.17 -5.01 14.64
N ILE A 227 7.79 -5.91 15.56
CA ILE A 227 6.84 -5.66 16.65
C ILE A 227 7.29 -6.48 17.86
N ASP A 228 7.26 -5.88 19.04
CA ASP A 228 7.54 -6.62 20.27
C ASP A 228 6.51 -7.74 20.49
N ASN A 229 7.00 -8.89 20.95
CA ASN A 229 6.20 -10.07 21.29
C ASN A 229 5.41 -10.69 20.13
N CYS A 230 5.79 -10.43 18.88
CA CYS A 230 5.32 -11.19 17.72
C CYS A 230 6.38 -12.22 17.28
N ARG A 231 5.96 -13.23 16.51
CA ARG A 231 6.88 -14.21 15.93
C ARG A 231 7.46 -13.66 14.62
N GLN A 232 8.74 -13.89 14.36
CA GLN A 232 9.29 -13.63 13.03
C GLN A 232 8.97 -14.81 12.11
N LEU A 233 8.38 -14.55 10.95
CA LEU A 233 8.19 -15.54 9.90
C LEU A 233 9.50 -15.70 9.12
N GLU A 234 10.02 -16.92 9.13
CA GLU A 234 11.17 -17.33 8.34
C GLU A 234 10.73 -17.88 6.97
N ASN A 235 11.68 -18.30 6.14
CA ASN A 235 11.39 -18.90 4.83
C ASN A 235 10.72 -20.29 4.92
N ASP A 236 10.70 -20.90 6.10
CA ASP A 236 9.99 -22.16 6.37
C ASP A 236 8.58 -21.87 6.92
N PHE A 237 7.56 -22.31 6.19
CA PHE A 237 6.16 -22.13 6.56
C PHE A 237 5.63 -23.24 7.49
N ALA A 238 6.37 -24.34 7.72
CA ALA A 238 5.89 -25.43 8.56
C ALA A 238 5.48 -24.97 9.98
N PRO A 239 6.23 -24.08 10.67
CA PRO A 239 5.84 -23.61 12.01
C PRO A 239 4.54 -22.79 12.04
N ILE A 240 4.27 -21.97 11.02
CA ILE A 240 3.02 -21.20 10.98
C ILE A 240 1.83 -22.07 10.57
N ILE A 241 2.05 -23.07 9.70
CA ILE A 241 1.04 -24.05 9.33
C ILE A 241 0.61 -24.85 10.56
N GLU A 242 1.56 -25.45 11.28
CA GLU A 242 1.27 -26.21 12.51
C GLU A 242 0.56 -25.33 13.55
N HIS A 243 1.06 -24.10 13.75
CA HIS A 243 0.43 -23.16 14.66
C HIS A 243 -1.02 -22.85 14.25
N THR A 244 -1.26 -22.55 12.98
CA THR A 244 -2.61 -22.25 12.48
C THR A 244 -3.56 -23.43 12.66
N LEU A 245 -3.10 -24.66 12.42
CA LEU A 245 -3.90 -25.87 12.65
C LEU A 245 -4.26 -26.09 14.13
N SER A 246 -3.41 -25.62 15.06
CA SER A 246 -3.66 -25.71 16.50
C SER A 246 -4.65 -24.67 17.05
N LEU A 247 -4.87 -23.57 16.32
CA LEU A 247 -5.77 -22.48 16.74
C LEU A 247 -7.24 -22.84 16.47
N PRO A 248 -8.21 -22.17 17.12
CA PRO A 248 -9.63 -22.35 16.82
C PRO A 248 -9.96 -22.02 15.36
N ASP A 249 -11.11 -22.53 14.88
CA ASP A 249 -11.63 -22.13 13.58
C ASP A 249 -12.03 -20.65 13.59
N ILE A 250 -12.01 -20.04 12.41
CA ILE A 250 -12.48 -18.68 12.20
C ILE A 250 -14.00 -18.65 12.38
N GLU A 251 -14.47 -17.75 13.25
CA GLU A 251 -15.87 -17.52 13.56
C GLU A 251 -16.19 -16.02 13.52
N GLY A 252 -17.47 -15.66 13.33
CA GLY A 252 -17.92 -14.27 13.40
C GLY A 252 -17.77 -13.47 12.09
N PHE A 253 -17.48 -14.14 10.97
CA PHE A 253 -17.33 -13.54 9.63
C PHE A 253 -18.28 -14.23 8.64
N ASP A 254 -19.52 -13.72 8.52
CA ASP A 254 -20.57 -14.30 7.66
C ASP A 254 -21.30 -13.21 6.84
N SER A 255 -20.54 -12.27 6.28
CA SER A 255 -21.13 -11.27 5.38
C SER A 255 -21.39 -11.85 3.98
N ASP A 256 -22.44 -11.37 3.33
CA ASP A 256 -22.71 -11.60 1.90
C ASP A 256 -22.17 -10.46 1.01
N ASP A 257 -21.48 -9.48 1.62
CA ASP A 257 -20.88 -8.37 0.90
C ASP A 257 -19.73 -8.85 -0.01
N THR A 258 -19.57 -8.16 -1.13
CA THR A 258 -18.43 -8.33 -2.03
C THR A 258 -17.83 -6.97 -2.37
N ILE A 259 -16.53 -6.96 -2.65
CA ILE A 259 -15.81 -5.79 -3.17
C ILE A 259 -15.07 -6.15 -4.45
N MET A 260 -14.86 -5.16 -5.33
CA MET A 260 -14.26 -5.39 -6.63
C MET A 260 -12.81 -4.90 -6.68
N THR A 261 -11.94 -5.66 -7.34
CA THR A 261 -10.54 -5.26 -7.62
C THR A 261 -10.06 -5.80 -8.97
N GLY A 262 -8.84 -5.45 -9.39
CA GLY A 262 -8.20 -6.04 -10.58
C GLY A 262 -8.35 -5.25 -11.88
N HIS A 263 -8.68 -3.95 -11.81
CA HIS A 263 -8.72 -3.06 -12.98
C HIS A 263 -7.33 -2.49 -13.28
N ASN A 264 -6.31 -3.33 -13.39
CA ASN A 264 -4.96 -2.85 -13.73
C ASN A 264 -4.99 -2.07 -15.05
N TYR A 265 -4.13 -1.06 -15.21
CA TYR A 265 -4.12 -0.22 -16.42
C TYR A 265 -3.95 -1.03 -17.71
N LYS A 266 -3.18 -2.13 -17.72
CA LYS A 266 -3.06 -3.01 -18.90
C LYS A 266 -4.39 -3.66 -19.28
N THR A 267 -5.22 -3.98 -18.29
CA THR A 267 -6.58 -4.49 -18.49
C THR A 267 -7.50 -3.39 -19.01
N ILE A 268 -7.43 -2.18 -18.43
CA ILE A 268 -8.23 -1.02 -18.88
C ILE A 268 -7.87 -0.65 -20.32
N LEU A 269 -6.60 -0.74 -20.73
CA LEU A 269 -6.17 -0.47 -22.10
C LEU A 269 -6.83 -1.42 -23.12
N GLY A 270 -7.27 -2.60 -22.72
CA GLY A 270 -8.11 -3.48 -23.55
C GLY A 270 -9.48 -2.89 -23.88
N LEU A 271 -9.99 -1.97 -23.06
CA LEU A 271 -11.23 -1.22 -23.26
C LEU A 271 -11.01 0.14 -23.94
N ALA A 272 -9.77 0.51 -24.27
CA ALA A 272 -9.43 1.85 -24.76
C ALA A 272 -10.29 2.33 -25.95
N PRO A 273 -10.61 1.49 -26.98
CA PRO A 273 -11.50 1.92 -28.05
C PRO A 273 -12.90 2.31 -27.55
N GLN A 274 -13.50 1.50 -26.65
CA GLN A 274 -14.84 1.75 -26.11
C GLN A 274 -14.86 2.99 -25.21
N ILE A 275 -13.81 3.18 -24.41
CA ILE A 275 -13.65 4.37 -23.56
C ILE A 275 -13.50 5.62 -24.43
N LEU A 276 -12.67 5.57 -25.48
CA LEU A 276 -12.46 6.68 -26.40
C LEU A 276 -13.76 7.04 -27.13
N ASP A 277 -14.51 6.05 -27.62
CA ASP A 277 -15.80 6.25 -28.26
C ASP A 277 -16.81 6.90 -27.28
N ALA A 278 -16.85 6.45 -26.03
CA ALA A 278 -17.73 7.02 -25.01
C ALA A 278 -17.34 8.45 -24.63
N VAL A 279 -16.05 8.79 -24.57
CA VAL A 279 -15.56 10.17 -24.38
C VAL A 279 -15.96 11.05 -25.57
N ASN A 280 -15.70 10.60 -26.81
CA ASN A 280 -16.02 11.35 -28.03
C ASN A 280 -17.53 11.56 -28.21
N ALA A 281 -18.34 10.57 -27.82
CA ALA A 281 -19.79 10.68 -27.80
C ALA A 281 -20.33 11.52 -26.61
N GLY A 282 -19.45 12.00 -25.74
CA GLY A 282 -19.80 12.80 -24.56
C GLY A 282 -20.53 12.03 -23.46
N LYS A 283 -20.50 10.68 -23.50
CA LYS A 283 -21.06 9.78 -22.48
C LYS A 283 -20.18 9.71 -21.22
N ILE A 284 -18.86 9.86 -21.38
CA ILE A 284 -17.92 10.07 -20.28
C ILE A 284 -17.53 11.54 -20.27
N LYS A 285 -17.78 12.25 -19.17
CA LYS A 285 -17.44 13.67 -19.00
C LYS A 285 -16.07 13.88 -18.39
N GLN A 286 -15.72 13.07 -17.38
CA GLN A 286 -14.51 13.29 -16.61
C GLN A 286 -14.07 12.01 -15.89
N PHE A 287 -12.75 11.92 -15.69
CA PHE A 287 -12.11 10.93 -14.82
C PHE A 287 -11.70 11.60 -13.52
N PHE A 288 -11.95 10.94 -12.40
CA PHE A 288 -11.55 11.38 -11.07
C PHE A 288 -10.59 10.36 -10.48
N VAL A 289 -9.36 10.78 -10.22
CA VAL A 289 -8.40 9.97 -9.46
C VAL A 289 -8.64 10.22 -7.98
N VAL A 290 -9.27 9.25 -7.32
CA VAL A 290 -9.50 9.23 -5.87
C VAL A 290 -8.66 8.09 -5.29
N ALA A 291 -7.37 8.33 -5.15
CA ALA A 291 -6.37 7.35 -4.74
C ALA A 291 -5.57 7.83 -3.51
N GLY A 292 -4.76 6.93 -2.95
CA GLY A 292 -3.84 7.26 -1.86
C GLY A 292 -4.20 6.56 -0.54
N CYS A 293 -3.48 6.89 0.52
CA CYS A 293 -3.55 6.15 1.78
C CYS A 293 -4.63 6.70 2.72
N ASP A 294 -5.40 5.80 3.35
CA ASP A 294 -6.37 6.17 4.38
C ASP A 294 -5.70 6.37 5.74
N LYS A 295 -6.38 7.09 6.63
CA LYS A 295 -5.99 7.30 8.03
C LYS A 295 -7.24 7.36 8.94
N PRO A 296 -7.09 7.13 10.26
CA PRO A 296 -8.18 7.30 11.22
C PRO A 296 -8.77 8.72 11.21
N GLY A 297 -10.06 8.82 11.55
CA GLY A 297 -10.75 10.09 11.79
C GLY A 297 -11.79 10.46 10.74
N LYS A 298 -12.74 11.31 11.16
CA LYS A 298 -13.90 11.73 10.36
C LYS A 298 -13.54 12.69 9.22
N GLN A 299 -12.39 13.36 9.27
CA GLN A 299 -11.99 14.30 8.21
C GLN A 299 -11.86 13.62 6.83
N ASN A 300 -11.57 12.32 6.79
CA ASN A 300 -11.48 11.58 5.53
C ASN A 300 -12.84 11.07 5.04
N ASP A 301 -13.92 11.28 5.78
CA ASP A 301 -15.28 11.02 5.26
C ASP A 301 -15.56 11.90 4.04
N TYR A 302 -14.83 13.03 3.90
CA TYR A 302 -14.73 13.81 2.67
C TYR A 302 -14.51 12.95 1.42
N PHE A 303 -13.63 11.94 1.44
CA PHE A 303 -13.35 11.13 0.25
C PHE A 303 -14.52 10.20 -0.10
N ARG A 304 -15.28 9.74 0.90
CA ARG A 304 -16.52 9.01 0.67
C ARG A 304 -17.57 9.93 0.07
N GLU A 305 -17.78 11.10 0.67
CA GLU A 305 -18.73 12.10 0.17
C GLU A 305 -18.39 12.54 -1.26
N LEU A 306 -17.11 12.79 -1.53
CA LEU A 306 -16.59 13.09 -2.86
C LEU A 306 -16.95 11.95 -3.83
N ALA A 307 -16.53 10.71 -3.54
CA ALA A 307 -16.76 9.57 -4.42
C ALA A 307 -18.26 9.36 -4.72
N LEU A 308 -19.12 9.42 -3.71
CA LEU A 308 -20.57 9.25 -3.86
C LEU A 308 -21.25 10.43 -4.57
N SER A 309 -20.64 11.62 -4.56
CA SER A 309 -21.15 12.80 -5.26
C SER A 309 -20.75 12.86 -6.75
N ILE A 310 -19.80 12.03 -7.19
CA ILE A 310 -19.32 12.04 -8.56
C ILE A 310 -20.46 11.67 -9.52
N PRO A 311 -20.74 12.49 -10.56
CA PRO A 311 -21.82 12.26 -11.51
C PRO A 311 -21.75 10.88 -12.21
N GLN A 312 -22.92 10.37 -12.60
CA GLN A 312 -23.07 9.04 -13.22
C GLN A 312 -22.39 8.92 -14.59
N ASP A 313 -22.07 10.03 -15.25
CA ASP A 313 -21.32 10.10 -16.50
C ASP A 313 -19.81 10.29 -16.29
N CYS A 314 -19.30 10.02 -15.08
CA CYS A 314 -17.90 10.12 -14.72
C CYS A 314 -17.34 8.79 -14.18
N ILE A 315 -16.02 8.60 -14.35
CA ILE A 315 -15.28 7.42 -13.91
C ILE A 315 -14.39 7.77 -12.71
N ILE A 316 -14.33 6.86 -11.75
CA ILE A 316 -13.49 6.91 -10.55
C ILE A 316 -12.35 5.91 -10.73
N LEU A 317 -11.12 6.43 -10.78
CA LEU A 317 -9.89 5.66 -10.73
C LEU A 317 -9.41 5.68 -9.28
N THR A 318 -9.13 4.51 -8.72
CA THR A 318 -8.58 4.39 -7.36
C THR A 318 -7.44 3.40 -7.28
N SER A 319 -6.62 3.56 -6.26
CA SER A 319 -5.59 2.61 -5.85
C SER A 319 -5.35 2.81 -4.36
N SER A 320 -4.60 1.89 -3.76
CA SER A 320 -4.20 1.97 -2.36
C SER A 320 -5.35 1.90 -1.35
N CYS A 321 -5.02 1.90 -0.05
CA CYS A 321 -6.01 1.64 1.01
C CYS A 321 -7.09 2.72 1.18
N GLY A 322 -6.95 3.91 0.56
CA GLY A 322 -7.99 4.93 0.48
C GLY A 322 -9.31 4.43 -0.11
N LYS A 323 -9.24 3.41 -0.97
CA LYS A 323 -10.41 2.78 -1.59
C LYS A 323 -11.44 2.27 -0.57
N PHE A 324 -11.01 1.85 0.62
CA PHE A 324 -11.91 1.31 1.65
C PHE A 324 -12.89 2.33 2.24
N ARG A 325 -12.79 3.60 1.85
CA ARG A 325 -13.79 4.63 2.17
C ARG A 325 -15.05 4.53 1.35
N PHE A 326 -15.00 3.91 0.17
CA PHE A 326 -16.10 3.94 -0.79
C PHE A 326 -16.22 2.68 -1.67
N ASN A 327 -15.30 1.71 -1.59
CA ASN A 327 -15.35 0.48 -2.37
C ASN A 327 -16.44 -0.52 -1.91
N ASP A 328 -17.15 -0.20 -0.84
CA ASP A 328 -18.37 -0.87 -0.40
C ASP A 328 -19.61 -0.42 -1.20
N HIS A 329 -19.48 0.59 -2.06
CA HIS A 329 -20.56 1.11 -2.89
C HIS A 329 -20.46 0.58 -4.32
N ASP A 330 -21.58 0.11 -4.86
CA ASP A 330 -21.71 -0.21 -6.28
C ASP A 330 -21.94 1.06 -7.09
N PHE A 331 -20.91 1.48 -7.83
CA PHE A 331 -20.97 2.66 -8.70
C PHE A 331 -21.62 2.38 -10.06
N GLY A 332 -21.89 1.11 -10.41
CA GLY A 332 -22.46 0.72 -11.69
C GLY A 332 -21.57 1.02 -12.90
N THR A 333 -22.21 1.14 -14.07
CA THR A 333 -21.56 1.45 -15.35
C THR A 333 -21.93 2.84 -15.86
N ILE A 334 -21.15 3.35 -16.82
CA ILE A 334 -21.48 4.60 -17.51
C ILE A 334 -22.78 4.42 -18.30
N PRO A 335 -23.80 5.30 -18.13
CA PRO A 335 -25.11 5.14 -18.75
C PRO A 335 -25.07 4.86 -20.26
N GLY A 336 -25.70 3.76 -20.67
CA GLY A 336 -25.75 3.33 -22.07
C GLY A 336 -24.43 2.74 -22.58
N THR A 337 -23.61 2.19 -21.68
CA THR A 337 -22.39 1.42 -21.96
C THR A 337 -22.21 0.32 -20.90
N GLU A 338 -21.27 -0.61 -21.13
CA GLU A 338 -20.84 -1.60 -20.15
C GLU A 338 -19.55 -1.18 -19.42
N ILE A 339 -19.13 0.09 -19.54
CA ILE A 339 -17.86 0.58 -18.96
C ILE A 339 -18.07 0.79 -17.45
N PRO A 340 -17.31 0.11 -16.57
CA PRO A 340 -17.43 0.29 -15.13
C PRO A 340 -17.07 1.72 -14.71
N ARG A 341 -17.84 2.28 -13.77
CA ARG A 341 -17.55 3.60 -13.19
C ARG A 341 -16.46 3.55 -12.12
N TYR A 342 -16.25 2.41 -11.48
CA TYR A 342 -15.25 2.22 -10.44
C TYR A 342 -14.14 1.31 -10.95
N LEU A 343 -12.93 1.85 -11.03
CA LEU A 343 -11.75 1.17 -11.54
C LEU A 343 -10.67 1.15 -10.44
N ASP A 344 -10.60 0.04 -9.72
CA ASP A 344 -9.53 -0.23 -8.75
C ASP A 344 -8.28 -0.77 -9.44
N LEU A 345 -7.26 0.09 -9.57
CA LEU A 345 -5.99 -0.21 -10.23
C LEU A 345 -5.13 -1.20 -9.44
N GLY A 346 -5.31 -1.28 -8.12
CA GLY A 346 -4.56 -2.17 -7.24
C GLY A 346 -3.98 -1.48 -6.00
N GLN A 347 -2.76 -1.86 -5.64
CA GLN A 347 -2.01 -1.36 -4.49
C GLN A 347 -1.52 0.07 -4.71
N CYS A 348 -0.88 0.68 -3.72
CA CYS A 348 -0.26 2.01 -3.89
C CYS A 348 0.81 2.10 -4.98
N ASN A 349 1.57 1.03 -5.25
CA ASN A 349 2.48 0.98 -6.39
C ASN A 349 1.75 1.03 -7.74
N ASP A 350 0.49 0.58 -7.82
CA ASP A 350 -0.29 0.57 -9.06
C ASP A 350 -0.81 1.97 -9.45
N SER A 351 -0.57 2.99 -8.62
CA SER A 351 -0.86 4.39 -8.96
C SER A 351 -0.13 4.88 -10.21
N TYR A 352 0.96 4.24 -10.64
CA TYR A 352 1.63 4.62 -11.90
C TYR A 352 0.76 4.39 -13.14
N GLY A 353 -0.25 3.51 -13.03
CA GLY A 353 -1.17 3.20 -14.11
C GLY A 353 -2.36 4.16 -14.23
N ALA A 354 -2.52 5.10 -13.29
CA ALA A 354 -3.52 6.17 -13.34
C ALA A 354 -3.03 7.31 -14.25
#